data_AF-A0A6G0UKK5-F1
#
_entry.id   AF-A0A6G0UKK5-F1
#
_cell.length_a   1.000
_cell.length_b   1.000
_cell.length_c   1.000
_cell.angle_alpha   90.00
_cell.angle_beta   90.00
_cell.angle_gamma   90.00
#
_symmetry.space_group_name_H-M   'P 1'
#
loop_
_entity.id
_entity.type
_entity.pdbx_description
1 polymer ?
#
loop_
_entity_poly.entity_id
_entity_poly.type
_entity_poly.pdbx_seq_one_letter_code
_entity_poly.pdbx_strand_id
1 'polypeptide(L)'
;MLLKTSLIFLVGFLVGSEAAIGFDAIGSISTSTFTCLANAGHSFFVSRVYRSNGKIDTDGVQNIITARKAGFSDVDAYIFPCLSSSCPSAAQQVTDALNAINKAGATIGRLWLDVEILSWPSSTSSNQQFVLSMAQTAANMGASVGIYSNYNNWQSIVGANWNGVSQYPLWWARYNGATDLSTGWSAFGGWSSPTIHQYAGDTTQSEAFTGIDTDVSISETNFTCLLNAGQKFFIGRIYKGGKVDSIGIQNLVDAKNAKFEEIHGYFIPCLSSTCPSAVGQLKEAINAVNHAEVKIEHLWVVVEPPGWNSSSISNQQFILTIVHVAMDLGVSVGIYTNYNNWQNVVGANWNGTFDYALWWKSYNGVPDLNTGWVPFGGWISPTIHQYSESTQCGVKTNKNYKAG
;
A
#
# COMPACT_ATOMS: atom_id res chain seq x y z
N MET A 1 70.12 -17.45 -14.64
CA MET A 1 68.90 -17.60 -13.81
C MET A 1 68.22 -16.24 -13.75
N LEU A 2 67.29 -15.98 -14.68
CA LEU A 2 66.51 -14.73 -14.73
C LEU A 2 65.09 -15.14 -15.06
N LEU A 3 64.27 -15.33 -14.02
CA LEU A 3 62.84 -15.55 -14.14
C LEU A 3 62.20 -14.25 -14.63
N LYS A 4 61.62 -14.26 -15.83
CA LYS A 4 60.71 -13.20 -16.27
C LYS A 4 59.35 -13.44 -15.63
N THR A 5 59.02 -12.68 -14.60
CA THR A 5 57.70 -12.68 -13.98
C THR A 5 56.76 -11.87 -14.87
N SER A 6 55.88 -12.55 -15.62
CA SER A 6 54.79 -11.90 -16.34
C SER A 6 53.71 -11.45 -15.36
N LEU A 7 53.52 -10.14 -15.25
CA LEU A 7 52.45 -9.54 -14.45
C LEU A 7 51.15 -9.56 -15.27
N ILE A 8 50.23 -10.46 -14.92
CA ILE A 8 48.88 -10.51 -15.52
C ILE A 8 48.02 -9.48 -14.79
N PHE A 9 47.66 -8.38 -15.46
CA PHE A 9 46.63 -7.45 -15.01
C PHE A 9 45.26 -8.08 -15.24
N LEU A 10 44.64 -8.61 -14.18
CA LEU A 10 43.25 -9.01 -14.19
C LEU A 10 42.39 -7.74 -14.08
N VAL A 11 41.92 -7.23 -15.22
CA VAL A 11 40.89 -6.18 -15.25
C VAL A 11 39.59 -6.82 -14.79
N GLY A 12 39.26 -6.65 -13.50
CA GLY A 12 37.96 -7.01 -12.96
C GLY A 12 36.90 -6.11 -13.58
N PHE A 13 36.11 -6.66 -14.50
CA PHE A 13 34.86 -6.04 -14.90
C PHE A 13 33.94 -6.03 -13.67
N LEU A 14 33.81 -4.86 -13.04
CA LEU A 14 32.69 -4.58 -12.15
C LEU A 14 31.45 -4.56 -13.02
N VAL A 15 30.80 -5.72 -13.17
CA VAL A 15 29.44 -5.78 -13.69
C VAL A 15 28.57 -5.12 -12.62
N GLY A 16 28.27 -3.84 -12.81
CA GLY A 16 27.23 -3.19 -12.03
C GLY A 16 25.95 -3.98 -12.25
N SER A 17 25.40 -4.58 -11.20
CA SER A 17 24.05 -5.13 -11.25
C SER A 17 23.13 -3.95 -11.52
N GLU A 18 22.59 -3.84 -12.72
CA GLU A 18 21.49 -2.92 -12.98
C GLU A 18 20.32 -3.32 -12.05
N ALA A 19 19.73 -2.34 -11.37
CA ALA A 19 18.55 -2.58 -10.56
C ALA A 19 17.39 -2.96 -11.49
N ALA A 20 16.80 -4.13 -11.26
CA ALA A 20 15.63 -4.59 -12.00
C ALA A 20 14.37 -3.94 -11.43
N ILE A 21 13.47 -3.50 -12.30
CA ILE A 21 12.12 -3.08 -11.92
C ILE A 21 11.17 -4.24 -12.24
N GLY A 22 10.26 -4.51 -11.32
CA GLY A 22 9.26 -5.55 -11.47
C GLY A 22 8.01 -5.18 -10.70
N PHE A 23 7.04 -6.08 -10.74
CA PHE A 23 5.76 -5.88 -10.08
C PHE A 23 5.22 -7.20 -9.56
N ASP A 24 4.34 -7.12 -8.57
CA ASP A 24 3.47 -8.21 -8.17
C ASP A 24 2.03 -7.83 -8.47
N ALA A 25 1.17 -8.82 -8.70
CA ALA A 25 -0.23 -8.56 -9.01
C ALA A 25 -1.13 -9.75 -8.71
N ILE A 26 -2.42 -9.44 -8.64
CA ILE A 26 -3.53 -10.39 -8.51
C ILE A 26 -4.50 -10.23 -9.69
N GLY A 27 -5.39 -11.22 -9.86
CA GLY A 27 -6.36 -11.24 -10.95
C GLY A 27 -5.75 -11.60 -12.30
N SER A 28 -6.59 -11.87 -13.30
CA SER A 28 -6.14 -12.31 -14.62
C SER A 28 -5.48 -11.18 -15.42
N ILE A 29 -4.28 -11.44 -15.94
CA ILE A 29 -3.50 -10.49 -16.76
C ILE A 29 -3.30 -11.07 -18.16
N SER A 30 -3.61 -10.27 -19.18
CA SER A 30 -3.48 -10.68 -20.58
C SER A 30 -2.01 -10.72 -21.03
N THR A 31 -1.69 -11.54 -22.04
CA THR A 31 -0.36 -11.53 -22.67
C THR A 31 0.02 -10.15 -23.19
N SER A 32 -0.92 -9.42 -23.80
CA SER A 32 -0.67 -8.06 -24.30
C SER A 32 -0.34 -7.08 -23.18
N THR A 33 -0.96 -7.21 -22.00
CA THR A 33 -0.63 -6.39 -20.83
C THR A 33 0.78 -6.69 -20.34
N PHE A 34 1.16 -7.97 -20.22
CA PHE A 34 2.53 -8.33 -19.87
C PHE A 34 3.54 -7.82 -20.91
N THR A 35 3.26 -7.96 -22.21
CA THR A 35 4.15 -7.43 -23.26
C THR A 35 4.29 -5.91 -23.16
N CYS A 36 3.21 -5.18 -22.84
CA CYS A 36 3.27 -3.75 -22.58
C CYS A 36 4.22 -3.43 -21.40
N LEU A 37 4.08 -4.16 -20.30
CA LEU A 37 4.92 -3.97 -19.10
C LEU A 37 6.40 -4.30 -19.35
N ALA A 38 6.68 -5.36 -20.10
CA ALA A 38 8.03 -5.70 -20.53
C ALA A 38 8.64 -4.60 -21.39
N ASN A 39 7.88 -4.05 -22.35
CA ASN A 39 8.32 -2.92 -23.18
C ASN A 39 8.52 -1.63 -22.36
N ALA A 40 7.80 -1.47 -21.25
CA ALA A 40 7.97 -0.38 -20.30
C ALA A 40 9.15 -0.58 -19.34
N GLY A 41 9.95 -1.66 -19.50
CA GLY A 41 11.16 -1.90 -18.72
C GLY A 41 10.98 -2.76 -17.47
N HIS A 42 9.80 -3.38 -17.26
CA HIS A 42 9.64 -4.35 -16.18
C HIS A 42 10.29 -5.68 -16.59
N SER A 43 11.19 -6.20 -15.76
CA SER A 43 11.98 -7.39 -16.06
C SER A 43 11.68 -8.58 -15.15
N PHE A 44 10.99 -8.39 -14.03
CA PHE A 44 10.51 -9.49 -13.17
C PHE A 44 9.04 -9.33 -12.73
N PHE A 45 8.40 -10.45 -12.42
CA PHE A 45 7.00 -10.52 -11.98
C PHE A 45 6.83 -11.52 -10.83
N VAL A 46 6.05 -11.18 -9.79
CA VAL A 46 5.74 -12.08 -8.66
C VAL A 46 4.22 -12.32 -8.57
N SER A 47 3.77 -13.56 -8.78
CA SER A 47 2.34 -13.88 -8.86
C SER A 47 1.77 -14.47 -7.57
N ARG A 48 0.58 -14.03 -7.12
CA ARG A 48 -0.12 -14.74 -6.02
C ARG A 48 -0.58 -16.11 -6.49
N VAL A 49 -0.26 -17.19 -5.79
CA VAL A 49 -0.69 -18.55 -6.16
C VAL A 49 -1.58 -19.22 -5.11
N TYR A 50 -1.65 -18.63 -3.91
CA TYR A 50 -2.48 -19.13 -2.82
C TYR A 50 -3.03 -17.96 -2.01
N ARG A 51 -4.30 -18.07 -1.63
CA ARG A 51 -5.08 -16.98 -1.02
C ARG A 51 -5.27 -17.22 0.46
N SER A 52 -5.41 -16.14 1.21
CA SER A 52 -5.72 -16.13 2.65
C SER A 52 -7.07 -16.73 3.01
N ASN A 53 -7.86 -17.18 2.04
CA ASN A 53 -9.07 -17.98 2.23
C ASN A 53 -8.86 -19.50 2.07
N GLY A 54 -7.62 -19.97 1.96
CA GLY A 54 -7.27 -21.38 1.88
C GLY A 54 -7.47 -22.00 0.50
N LYS A 55 -7.42 -21.18 -0.57
CA LYS A 55 -7.64 -21.62 -1.94
C LYS A 55 -6.50 -21.22 -2.86
N ILE A 56 -6.22 -22.10 -3.82
CA ILE A 56 -5.35 -21.79 -4.97
C ILE A 56 -5.89 -20.57 -5.70
N ASP A 57 -4.99 -19.68 -6.07
CA ASP A 57 -5.26 -18.56 -6.98
C ASP A 57 -5.00 -19.04 -8.41
N THR A 58 -6.05 -19.46 -9.10
CA THR A 58 -5.94 -20.03 -10.46
C THR A 58 -5.52 -18.99 -11.48
N ASP A 59 -5.92 -17.73 -11.30
CA ASP A 59 -5.52 -16.63 -12.18
C ASP A 59 -4.02 -16.39 -12.05
N GLY A 60 -3.50 -16.38 -10.82
CA GLY A 60 -2.07 -16.21 -10.63
C GLY A 60 -1.22 -17.39 -11.14
N VAL A 61 -1.68 -18.64 -10.98
CA VAL A 61 -1.01 -19.79 -11.64
C VAL A 61 -0.97 -19.60 -13.16
N GLN A 62 -2.04 -19.10 -13.75
CA GLN A 62 -2.09 -18.81 -15.19
C GLN A 62 -1.21 -17.61 -15.58
N ASN A 63 -1.12 -16.58 -14.74
CA ASN A 63 -0.28 -15.41 -14.97
C ASN A 63 1.20 -15.77 -15.07
N ILE A 64 1.68 -16.75 -14.32
CA ILE A 64 3.08 -17.24 -14.44
C ILE A 64 3.37 -17.70 -15.88
N ILE A 65 2.45 -18.47 -16.46
CA ILE A 65 2.57 -18.98 -17.84
C ILE A 65 2.49 -17.80 -18.83
N THR A 66 1.55 -16.88 -18.61
CA THR A 66 1.34 -15.72 -19.48
C THR A 66 2.52 -14.76 -19.48
N ALA A 67 3.10 -14.46 -18.31
CA ALA A 67 4.27 -13.61 -18.15
C ALA A 67 5.48 -14.19 -18.89
N ARG A 68 5.75 -15.50 -18.74
CA ARG A 68 6.84 -16.17 -19.48
C ARG A 68 6.62 -16.14 -20.98
N LYS A 69 5.39 -16.35 -21.46
CA LYS A 69 5.06 -16.21 -22.89
C LYS A 69 5.27 -14.79 -23.42
N ALA A 70 5.11 -13.79 -22.57
CA ALA A 70 5.32 -12.38 -22.90
C ALA A 70 6.79 -11.92 -22.80
N GLY A 71 7.70 -12.80 -22.38
CA GLY A 71 9.15 -12.53 -22.38
C GLY A 71 9.78 -12.25 -21.00
N PHE A 72 9.04 -12.37 -19.89
CA PHE A 72 9.62 -12.23 -18.56
C PHE A 72 10.54 -13.42 -18.24
N SER A 73 11.82 -13.14 -17.98
CA SER A 73 12.81 -14.14 -17.55
C SER A 73 12.60 -14.56 -16.09
N ASP A 74 12.35 -13.56 -15.23
CA ASP A 74 12.27 -13.70 -13.79
C ASP A 74 10.80 -13.67 -13.35
N VAL A 75 10.23 -14.85 -13.14
CA VAL A 75 8.84 -15.01 -12.70
C VAL A 75 8.83 -15.84 -11.43
N ASP A 76 8.38 -15.23 -10.35
CA ASP A 76 8.24 -15.81 -9.03
C ASP A 76 6.76 -15.96 -8.65
N ALA A 77 6.50 -16.58 -7.50
CA ALA A 77 5.17 -16.68 -6.94
C ALA A 77 5.15 -16.37 -5.44
N TYR A 78 4.00 -16.00 -4.90
CA TYR A 78 3.81 -15.84 -3.46
C TYR A 78 2.56 -16.52 -2.93
N ILE A 79 2.63 -16.97 -1.68
CA ILE A 79 1.49 -17.48 -0.92
C ILE A 79 1.10 -16.43 0.10
N PHE A 80 -0.16 -16.00 0.05
CA PHE A 80 -0.79 -15.26 1.14
C PHE A 80 -1.50 -16.27 2.07
N PRO A 81 -0.92 -16.59 3.25
CA PRO A 81 -1.35 -17.73 4.02
C PRO A 81 -2.75 -17.53 4.60
N CYS A 82 -3.52 -18.62 4.65
CA CYS A 82 -4.74 -18.64 5.42
C CYS A 82 -4.47 -19.11 6.85
N LEU A 83 -4.99 -18.36 7.83
CA LEU A 83 -4.74 -18.61 9.25
C LEU A 83 -6.00 -18.98 10.04
N SER A 84 -7.15 -19.06 9.36
CA SER A 84 -8.39 -19.57 9.94
C SER A 84 -8.22 -21.02 10.42
N SER A 85 -8.93 -21.41 11.47
CA SER A 85 -8.97 -22.79 11.96
C SER A 85 -9.52 -23.80 10.94
N SER A 86 -10.27 -23.32 9.93
CA SER A 86 -10.78 -24.13 8.83
C SER A 86 -9.77 -24.33 7.69
N CYS A 87 -8.62 -23.66 7.72
CA CYS A 87 -7.64 -23.70 6.65
C CYS A 87 -6.66 -24.86 6.77
N PRO A 88 -6.06 -25.30 5.64
CA PRO A 88 -5.03 -26.31 5.66
C PRO A 88 -3.83 -25.88 6.51
N SER A 89 -3.03 -26.86 6.98
CA SER A 89 -1.79 -26.57 7.70
C SER A 89 -0.80 -25.78 6.84
N ALA A 90 0.15 -25.08 7.47
CA ALA A 90 1.26 -24.38 6.80
C ALA A 90 1.89 -25.21 5.67
N ALA A 91 2.29 -26.46 5.99
CA ALA A 91 2.87 -27.39 5.04
C ALA A 91 1.90 -27.74 3.89
N GLN A 92 0.62 -27.94 4.17
CA GLN A 92 -0.36 -28.28 3.15
C GLN A 92 -0.60 -27.11 2.19
N GLN A 93 -0.67 -25.86 2.68
CA GLN A 93 -0.84 -24.68 1.83
C GLN A 93 0.29 -24.55 0.80
N VAL A 94 1.54 -24.76 1.24
CA VAL A 94 2.71 -24.77 0.35
C VAL A 94 2.66 -25.94 -0.64
N THR A 95 2.31 -27.13 -0.15
CA THR A 95 2.20 -28.34 -0.99
C THR A 95 1.15 -28.16 -2.08
N ASP A 96 -0.02 -27.62 -1.72
CA ASP A 96 -1.12 -27.37 -2.65
C ASP A 96 -0.72 -26.34 -3.72
N ALA A 97 -0.07 -25.24 -3.33
CA ALA A 97 0.39 -24.20 -4.24
C ALA A 97 1.42 -24.73 -5.25
N LEU A 98 2.47 -25.41 -4.78
CA LEU A 98 3.51 -25.96 -5.65
C LEU A 98 2.97 -27.06 -6.56
N ASN A 99 2.05 -27.91 -6.07
CA ASN A 99 1.39 -28.91 -6.90
C ASN A 99 0.51 -28.28 -7.97
N ALA A 100 -0.21 -27.19 -7.67
CA ALA A 100 -1.01 -26.48 -8.66
C ALA A 100 -0.16 -25.85 -9.77
N ILE A 101 0.97 -25.23 -9.41
CA ILE A 101 1.96 -24.67 -10.35
C ILE A 101 2.50 -25.79 -11.26
N ASN A 102 2.97 -26.90 -10.68
CA ASN A 102 3.51 -28.03 -11.41
C ASN A 102 2.48 -28.67 -12.34
N LYS A 103 1.24 -28.85 -11.85
CA LYS A 103 0.14 -29.42 -12.64
C LYS A 103 -0.23 -28.55 -13.84
N ALA A 104 -0.09 -27.24 -13.73
CA ALA A 104 -0.32 -26.30 -14.83
C ALA A 104 0.85 -26.24 -15.84
N GLY A 105 1.97 -26.91 -15.55
CA GLY A 105 3.20 -26.79 -16.35
C GLY A 105 3.86 -25.42 -16.23
N ALA A 106 3.55 -24.68 -15.16
CA ALA A 106 4.16 -23.39 -14.85
C ALA A 106 5.50 -23.59 -14.11
N THR A 107 6.42 -22.64 -14.25
CA THR A 107 7.72 -22.66 -13.56
C THR A 107 7.99 -21.32 -12.89
N ILE A 108 8.47 -21.36 -11.65
CA ILE A 108 8.79 -20.18 -10.85
C ILE A 108 10.28 -20.18 -10.48
N GLY A 109 10.86 -19.01 -10.25
CA GLY A 109 12.20 -18.86 -9.69
C GLY A 109 12.20 -19.09 -8.17
N ARG A 110 11.28 -18.42 -7.48
CA ARG A 110 11.13 -18.44 -6.02
C ARG A 110 9.66 -18.45 -5.59
N LEU A 111 9.42 -19.10 -4.46
CA LEU A 111 8.19 -18.98 -3.69
C LEU A 111 8.41 -18.04 -2.50
N TRP A 112 7.73 -16.89 -2.52
CA TRP A 112 7.71 -15.92 -1.45
C TRP A 112 6.61 -16.26 -0.43
N LEU A 113 6.95 -16.23 0.85
CA LEU A 113 5.99 -16.35 1.94
C LEU A 113 5.59 -14.95 2.38
N ASP A 114 4.33 -14.60 2.12
CA ASP A 114 3.77 -13.30 2.45
C ASP A 114 3.38 -13.27 3.93
N VAL A 115 4.27 -12.69 4.75
CA VAL A 115 4.12 -12.57 6.20
C VAL A 115 3.76 -11.12 6.52
N GLU A 116 2.51 -10.77 6.23
CA GLU A 116 1.91 -9.48 6.51
C GLU A 116 0.65 -9.57 7.36
N ILE A 117 0.20 -8.44 7.89
CA ILE A 117 -0.85 -8.40 8.89
C ILE A 117 -2.23 -8.73 8.30
N LEU A 118 -2.63 -10.00 8.42
CA LEU A 118 -4.01 -10.42 8.23
C LEU A 118 -4.30 -11.68 9.04
N SER A 119 -5.20 -11.57 10.03
CA SER A 119 -5.69 -12.72 10.81
C SER A 119 -4.65 -13.53 11.60
N TRP A 120 -3.42 -13.03 11.75
CA TRP A 120 -2.41 -13.69 12.59
C TRP A 120 -2.86 -13.71 14.07
N PRO A 121 -2.81 -14.86 14.74
CA PRO A 121 -3.10 -14.92 16.17
C PRO A 121 -2.00 -14.21 16.97
N SER A 122 -2.30 -13.83 18.21
CA SER A 122 -1.38 -13.09 19.08
C SER A 122 -0.15 -13.88 19.55
N SER A 123 -0.17 -15.22 19.41
CA SER A 123 0.93 -16.09 19.82
C SER A 123 2.08 -16.02 18.81
N THR A 124 3.09 -15.20 19.09
CA THR A 124 4.29 -15.10 18.26
C THR A 124 4.99 -16.45 18.09
N SER A 125 5.08 -17.27 19.15
CA SER A 125 5.66 -18.61 19.06
C SER A 125 4.92 -19.53 18.10
N SER A 126 3.58 -19.47 18.06
CA SER A 126 2.78 -20.24 17.10
C SER A 126 3.00 -19.75 15.67
N ASN A 127 3.09 -18.44 15.48
CA ASN A 127 3.34 -17.81 14.18
C ASN A 127 4.73 -18.16 13.65
N GLN A 128 5.76 -18.14 14.51
CA GLN A 128 7.12 -18.56 14.17
C GLN A 128 7.15 -20.01 13.66
N GLN A 129 6.44 -20.93 14.32
CA GLN A 129 6.34 -22.33 13.89
C GLN A 129 5.59 -22.47 12.56
N PHE A 130 4.54 -21.67 12.36
CA PHE A 130 3.79 -21.66 11.11
C PHE A 130 4.66 -21.22 9.92
N VAL A 131 5.35 -20.07 10.05
CA VAL A 131 6.27 -19.55 9.02
C VAL A 131 7.43 -20.52 8.76
N LEU A 132 8.03 -21.08 9.83
CA LEU A 132 9.11 -22.06 9.70
C LEU A 132 8.64 -23.32 8.96
N SER A 133 7.44 -23.82 9.28
CA SER A 133 6.86 -24.98 8.60
C SER A 133 6.64 -24.71 7.11
N MET A 134 6.11 -23.55 6.73
CA MET A 134 5.96 -23.20 5.32
C MET A 134 7.30 -23.18 4.59
N ALA A 135 8.30 -22.50 5.16
CA ALA A 135 9.61 -22.36 4.56
C ALA A 135 10.33 -23.70 4.41
N GLN A 136 10.27 -24.56 5.43
CA GLN A 136 10.85 -25.90 5.38
C GLN A 136 10.14 -26.78 4.35
N THR A 137 8.80 -26.74 4.27
CA THR A 137 8.07 -27.51 3.26
C THR A 137 8.43 -27.07 1.85
N ALA A 138 8.51 -25.77 1.58
CA ALA A 138 8.89 -25.24 0.26
C ALA A 138 10.32 -25.70 -0.13
N ALA A 139 11.28 -25.55 0.79
CA ALA A 139 12.66 -25.98 0.57
C ALA A 139 12.76 -27.51 0.37
N ASN A 140 12.04 -28.32 1.14
CA ASN A 140 12.02 -29.78 1.01
C ASN A 140 11.39 -30.25 -0.30
N MET A 141 10.46 -29.45 -0.86
CA MET A 141 9.89 -29.68 -2.20
C MET A 141 10.78 -29.14 -3.33
N GLY A 142 11.97 -28.62 -3.01
CA GLY A 142 12.95 -28.13 -3.98
C GLY A 142 12.69 -26.72 -4.49
N ALA A 143 11.75 -25.97 -3.91
CA ALA A 143 11.52 -24.58 -4.27
C ALA A 143 12.53 -23.65 -3.58
N SER A 144 13.03 -22.65 -4.30
CA SER A 144 13.72 -21.52 -3.67
C SER A 144 12.71 -20.74 -2.81
N VAL A 145 13.10 -20.36 -1.60
CA VAL A 145 12.22 -19.67 -0.63
C VAL A 145 12.63 -18.21 -0.48
N GLY A 146 11.66 -17.31 -0.33
CA GLY A 146 11.86 -15.93 0.09
C GLY A 146 10.79 -15.51 1.10
N ILE A 147 11.05 -14.44 1.83
CA ILE A 147 10.11 -13.88 2.81
C ILE A 147 9.69 -12.49 2.34
N TYR A 148 8.38 -12.23 2.28
CA TYR A 148 7.86 -10.88 2.15
C TYR A 148 7.40 -10.38 3.52
N SER A 149 7.89 -9.21 3.95
CA SER A 149 7.42 -8.56 5.17
C SER A 149 7.98 -7.12 5.30
N ASN A 150 7.60 -6.45 6.38
CA ASN A 150 8.23 -5.22 6.86
C ASN A 150 8.48 -5.31 8.36
N TYR A 151 9.20 -4.33 8.93
CA TYR A 151 9.57 -4.32 10.35
C TYR A 151 8.34 -4.48 11.29
N ASN A 152 7.27 -3.72 11.02
CA ASN A 152 6.09 -3.67 11.89
C ASN A 152 5.30 -4.99 11.82
N ASN A 153 5.11 -5.53 10.62
CA ASN A 153 4.51 -6.85 10.41
C ASN A 153 5.35 -7.93 11.09
N TRP A 154 6.67 -7.94 10.89
CA TRP A 154 7.55 -8.90 11.53
C TRP A 154 7.50 -8.82 13.06
N GLN A 155 7.57 -7.61 13.61
CA GLN A 155 7.50 -7.36 15.04
C GLN A 155 6.20 -7.88 15.65
N SER A 156 5.07 -7.56 15.04
CA SER A 156 3.74 -7.93 15.54
C SER A 156 3.45 -9.43 15.39
N ILE A 157 3.88 -10.05 14.29
CA ILE A 157 3.54 -11.43 13.96
C ILE A 157 4.49 -12.42 14.63
N VAL A 158 5.80 -12.24 14.50
CA VAL A 158 6.80 -13.22 14.95
C VAL A 158 7.78 -12.66 15.97
N GLY A 159 7.77 -11.35 16.22
CA GLY A 159 8.70 -10.66 17.09
C GLY A 159 9.94 -10.15 16.34
N ALA A 160 10.30 -8.89 16.55
CA ALA A 160 11.28 -8.16 15.72
C ALA A 160 12.66 -8.84 15.62
N ASN A 161 13.05 -9.56 16.67
CA ASN A 161 14.35 -10.23 16.78
C ASN A 161 14.34 -11.70 16.35
N TRP A 162 13.18 -12.28 16.01
CA TRP A 162 13.13 -13.67 15.56
C TRP A 162 13.75 -13.79 14.17
N ASN A 163 14.76 -14.66 14.05
CA ASN A 163 15.62 -14.79 12.87
C ASN A 163 15.61 -16.19 12.23
N GLY A 164 14.61 -17.01 12.55
CA GLY A 164 14.54 -18.43 12.16
C GLY A 164 14.48 -18.69 10.64
N VAL A 165 14.27 -17.65 9.85
CA VAL A 165 14.20 -17.70 8.37
C VAL A 165 15.11 -16.66 7.70
N SER A 166 16.04 -16.06 8.45
CA SER A 166 16.95 -15.02 7.96
C SER A 166 17.92 -15.46 6.86
N GLN A 167 18.10 -16.78 6.68
CA GLN A 167 18.86 -17.36 5.57
C GLN A 167 18.19 -17.20 4.20
N TYR A 168 16.89 -16.90 4.17
CA TYR A 168 16.17 -16.65 2.93
C TYR A 168 16.16 -15.15 2.60
N PRO A 169 16.17 -14.75 1.31
CA PRO A 169 16.11 -13.34 0.93
C PRO A 169 14.81 -12.69 1.39
N LEU A 170 14.89 -11.38 1.63
CA LEU A 170 13.78 -10.55 2.04
C LEU A 170 13.28 -9.70 0.87
N TRP A 171 12.00 -9.81 0.59
CA TRP A 171 11.22 -8.83 -0.16
C TRP A 171 10.60 -7.88 0.85
N TRP A 172 11.19 -6.70 0.97
CA TRP A 172 10.87 -5.73 1.99
C TRP A 172 9.78 -4.76 1.51
N ALA A 173 8.67 -4.69 2.22
CA ALA A 173 7.63 -3.72 1.94
C ALA A 173 7.91 -2.39 2.65
N ARG A 174 8.03 -1.31 1.87
CA ARG A 174 8.01 0.05 2.40
C ARG A 174 7.59 1.02 1.29
N TYR A 175 6.36 1.51 1.33
CA TYR A 175 5.81 2.39 0.29
C TYR A 175 6.32 3.82 0.43
N ASN A 176 7.55 4.02 0.01
CA ASN A 176 8.25 5.28 0.15
C ASN A 176 8.53 5.90 -1.24
N GLY A 177 8.41 5.17 -2.34
CA GLY A 177 8.70 5.68 -3.68
C GLY A 177 10.20 5.71 -4.03
N ALA A 178 11.07 5.30 -3.11
CA ALA A 178 12.50 5.19 -3.36
C ALA A 178 12.81 3.83 -3.99
N THR A 179 13.38 3.83 -5.20
CA THR A 179 13.66 2.60 -5.96
C THR A 179 14.93 1.88 -5.50
N ASP A 180 15.59 2.35 -4.44
CA ASP A 180 16.79 1.74 -3.86
C ASP A 180 16.46 0.85 -2.65
N LEU A 181 17.42 0.03 -2.20
CA LEU A 181 17.23 -0.93 -1.10
C LEU A 181 17.57 -0.37 0.29
N SER A 182 17.93 0.91 0.40
CA SER A 182 18.55 1.50 1.59
C SER A 182 17.75 2.65 2.21
N THR A 183 17.01 3.41 1.41
CA THR A 183 16.24 4.56 1.87
C THR A 183 15.14 4.12 2.82
N GLY A 184 15.31 4.40 4.12
CA GLY A 184 14.39 3.96 5.16
C GLY A 184 14.55 2.49 5.57
N TRP A 185 15.60 1.80 5.13
CA TRP A 185 15.86 0.45 5.62
C TRP A 185 16.37 0.48 7.07
N SER A 186 15.90 -0.48 7.89
CA SER A 186 16.48 -0.80 9.19
C SER A 186 16.51 -2.32 9.33
N ALA A 187 17.62 -2.85 9.84
CA ALA A 187 17.77 -4.29 10.05
C ALA A 187 16.73 -4.84 11.04
N PHE A 188 16.17 -6.00 10.71
CA PHE A 188 15.25 -6.75 11.57
C PHE A 188 15.26 -8.23 11.21
N GLY A 189 14.76 -9.08 12.09
CA GLY A 189 14.57 -10.51 11.80
C GLY A 189 15.83 -11.25 11.35
N GLY A 190 17.03 -10.72 11.66
CA GLY A 190 18.32 -11.24 11.20
C GLY A 190 18.79 -10.75 9.81
N TRP A 191 17.99 -9.99 9.07
CA TRP A 191 18.39 -9.41 7.79
C TRP A 191 19.19 -8.11 7.99
N SER A 192 20.35 -8.03 7.35
CA SER A 192 21.16 -6.81 7.27
C SER A 192 20.79 -5.92 6.08
N SER A 193 20.21 -6.50 5.02
CA SER A 193 19.73 -5.80 3.83
C SER A 193 18.62 -6.62 3.13
N PRO A 194 17.68 -5.96 2.44
CA PRO A 194 16.68 -6.64 1.63
C PRO A 194 17.23 -7.04 0.25
N THR A 195 16.54 -7.93 -0.44
CA THR A 195 16.82 -8.33 -1.83
C THR A 195 15.88 -7.65 -2.82
N ILE A 196 14.61 -7.47 -2.44
CA ILE A 196 13.61 -6.71 -3.20
C ILE A 196 13.04 -5.64 -2.27
N HIS A 197 12.69 -4.47 -2.81
CA HIS A 197 11.98 -3.42 -2.10
C HIS A 197 10.66 -3.12 -2.82
N GLN A 198 9.52 -3.38 -2.16
CA GLN A 198 8.21 -2.93 -2.62
C GLN A 198 8.06 -1.46 -2.24
N TYR A 199 8.49 -0.59 -3.14
CA TYR A 199 8.56 0.86 -2.89
C TYR A 199 7.26 1.61 -3.22
N ALA A 200 6.34 0.97 -3.95
CA ALA A 200 5.01 1.49 -4.27
C ALA A 200 3.97 0.41 -3.97
N GLY A 201 2.81 0.80 -3.42
CA GLY A 201 1.69 -0.10 -3.15
C GLY A 201 0.85 -0.38 -4.40
N ASP A 202 -0.43 -0.73 -4.20
CA ASP A 202 -1.40 -0.92 -5.29
C ASP A 202 -1.39 0.26 -6.27
N THR A 203 -0.73 0.04 -7.41
CA THR A 203 -0.76 0.92 -8.57
C THR A 203 -1.69 0.25 -9.55
N THR A 204 -2.96 0.65 -9.54
CA THR A 204 -3.75 0.44 -10.75
C THR A 204 -3.03 1.26 -11.80
N GLN A 205 -2.29 0.62 -12.72
CA GLN A 205 -1.80 1.29 -13.92
C GLN A 205 -3.00 1.89 -14.64
N SER A 206 -3.26 3.12 -14.25
CA SER A 206 -4.32 4.00 -14.61
C SER A 206 -3.59 5.30 -14.84
N GLU A 207 -3.86 5.90 -15.99
CA GLU A 207 -3.21 7.13 -16.38
C GLU A 207 -3.38 8.14 -15.25
N ALA A 208 -2.31 8.82 -14.81
CA ALA A 208 -2.40 9.78 -13.74
C ALA A 208 -3.58 10.74 -13.97
N PHE A 209 -4.46 10.85 -12.98
CA PHE A 209 -5.74 11.53 -13.17
C PHE A 209 -6.06 12.53 -12.06
N THR A 210 -6.91 13.50 -12.40
CA THR A 210 -7.32 14.55 -11.49
C THR A 210 -8.64 14.22 -10.81
N GLY A 211 -8.81 14.72 -9.59
CA GLY A 211 -10.06 14.64 -8.85
C GLY A 211 -10.40 15.95 -8.15
N ILE A 212 -11.58 15.99 -7.57
CA ILE A 212 -12.08 17.18 -6.87
C ILE A 212 -12.55 16.86 -5.45
N ASP A 213 -12.44 17.84 -4.57
CA ASP A 213 -13.14 17.86 -3.28
C ASP A 213 -13.94 19.16 -3.10
N THR A 214 -15.00 19.07 -2.31
CA THR A 214 -15.79 20.23 -1.91
C THR A 214 -16.45 20.01 -0.57
N ASP A 215 -17.00 21.08 -0.02
CA ASP A 215 -17.81 21.03 1.19
C ASP A 215 -19.21 21.65 1.04
N VAL A 216 -19.58 21.99 -0.19
CA VAL A 216 -20.94 22.43 -0.57
C VAL A 216 -21.70 21.32 -1.28
N SER A 217 -23.02 21.42 -1.33
CA SER A 217 -23.85 20.47 -2.09
C SER A 217 -23.54 20.55 -3.59
N ILE A 218 -23.40 19.39 -4.22
CA ILE A 218 -23.21 19.24 -5.68
C ILE A 218 -24.44 18.53 -6.23
N SER A 219 -25.04 19.02 -7.31
CA SER A 219 -26.11 18.29 -7.99
C SER A 219 -25.54 17.19 -8.89
N GLU A 220 -26.33 16.15 -9.17
CA GLU A 220 -25.98 15.09 -10.12
C GLU A 220 -25.55 15.63 -11.50
N THR A 221 -26.17 16.74 -11.95
CA THR A 221 -25.80 17.40 -13.22
C THR A 221 -24.39 18.01 -13.14
N ASN A 222 -24.02 18.59 -12.00
CA ASN A 222 -22.66 19.11 -11.80
C ASN A 222 -21.64 17.98 -11.74
N PHE A 223 -21.94 16.86 -11.06
CA PHE A 223 -21.07 15.67 -11.07
C PHE A 223 -20.86 15.09 -12.48
N THR A 224 -21.92 15.02 -13.27
CA THR A 224 -21.83 14.60 -14.68
C THR A 224 -20.93 15.54 -15.49
N CYS A 225 -21.04 16.85 -15.29
CA CYS A 225 -20.15 17.82 -15.93
C CYS A 225 -18.69 17.62 -15.52
N LEU A 226 -18.43 17.34 -14.24
CA LEU A 226 -17.08 17.12 -13.70
C LEU A 226 -16.43 15.86 -14.32
N LEU A 227 -17.19 14.77 -14.47
CA LEU A 227 -16.73 13.57 -15.17
C LEU A 227 -16.40 13.85 -16.64
N ASN A 228 -17.29 14.57 -17.34
CA ASN A 228 -17.05 14.98 -18.73
C ASN A 228 -15.83 15.89 -18.88
N ALA A 229 -15.47 16.62 -17.82
CA ALA A 229 -14.26 17.44 -17.76
C ALA A 229 -13.02 16.65 -17.29
N GLY A 230 -13.08 15.33 -17.28
CA GLY A 230 -11.95 14.43 -17.02
C GLY A 230 -11.63 14.18 -15.55
N GLN A 231 -12.49 14.60 -14.62
CA GLN A 231 -12.31 14.24 -13.20
C GLN A 231 -12.64 12.76 -12.99
N LYS A 232 -11.72 12.01 -12.40
CA LYS A 232 -11.84 10.55 -12.22
C LYS A 232 -12.19 10.14 -10.80
N PHE A 233 -11.75 10.92 -9.81
CA PHE A 233 -12.07 10.67 -8.40
C PHE A 233 -12.70 11.87 -7.70
N PHE A 234 -13.44 11.56 -6.63
CA PHE A 234 -14.09 12.55 -5.77
C PHE A 234 -13.72 12.30 -4.30
N ILE A 235 -13.45 13.36 -3.53
CA ILE A 235 -13.25 13.28 -2.08
C ILE A 235 -14.33 14.11 -1.37
N GLY A 236 -15.21 13.46 -0.61
CA GLY A 236 -16.32 14.12 0.09
C GLY A 236 -16.14 14.21 1.61
N ARG A 237 -16.67 15.26 2.25
CA ARG A 237 -16.64 15.39 3.72
C ARG A 237 -17.60 14.39 4.36
N ILE A 238 -17.11 13.53 5.24
CA ILE A 238 -17.98 12.58 5.97
C ILE A 238 -18.36 13.14 7.34
N TYR A 239 -17.43 13.82 8.00
CA TYR A 239 -17.56 14.15 9.41
C TYR A 239 -16.94 15.50 9.72
N LYS A 240 -17.62 16.31 10.53
CA LYS A 240 -17.14 17.61 11.00
C LYS A 240 -17.88 18.05 12.25
N GLY A 241 -17.16 18.67 13.18
CA GLY A 241 -17.78 19.30 14.36
C GLY A 241 -18.45 18.30 15.30
N GLY A 242 -17.94 17.07 15.38
CA GLY A 242 -18.45 16.05 16.29
C GLY A 242 -19.74 15.38 15.81
N LYS A 243 -20.03 15.42 14.50
CA LYS A 243 -21.16 14.73 13.89
C LYS A 243 -20.92 14.42 12.41
N VAL A 244 -21.72 13.50 11.88
CA VAL A 244 -21.80 13.19 10.45
C VAL A 244 -22.25 14.42 9.65
N ASP A 245 -21.61 14.67 8.51
CA ASP A 245 -22.01 15.69 7.55
C ASP A 245 -22.95 15.10 6.51
N SER A 246 -24.26 15.35 6.67
CA SER A 246 -25.28 14.81 5.76
C SER A 246 -25.16 15.34 4.32
N ILE A 247 -24.65 16.56 4.12
CA ILE A 247 -24.42 17.11 2.78
C ILE A 247 -23.31 16.33 2.09
N GLY A 248 -22.21 16.10 2.81
CA GLY A 248 -21.10 15.37 2.24
C GLY A 248 -21.40 13.88 2.02
N ILE A 249 -22.19 13.23 2.89
CA ILE A 249 -22.73 11.88 2.62
C ILE A 249 -23.56 11.86 1.33
N GLN A 250 -24.44 12.85 1.14
CA GLN A 250 -25.23 12.93 -0.09
C GLN A 250 -24.33 13.13 -1.32
N ASN A 251 -23.30 13.97 -1.24
CA ASN A 251 -22.34 14.15 -2.33
C ASN A 251 -21.61 12.83 -2.67
N LEU A 252 -21.31 11.97 -1.68
CA LEU A 252 -20.72 10.65 -1.94
C LEU A 252 -21.69 9.73 -2.68
N VAL A 253 -22.98 9.75 -2.34
CA VAL A 253 -24.03 9.01 -3.05
C VAL A 253 -24.16 9.51 -4.49
N ASP A 254 -24.16 10.81 -4.69
CA ASP A 254 -24.30 11.41 -6.01
C ASP A 254 -23.07 11.16 -6.88
N ALA A 255 -21.85 11.19 -6.31
CA ALA A 255 -20.62 10.78 -6.99
C ALA A 255 -20.65 9.29 -7.40
N LYS A 256 -21.17 8.41 -6.52
CA LYS A 256 -21.41 6.99 -6.83
C LYS A 256 -22.37 6.82 -7.99
N ASN A 257 -23.50 7.52 -7.97
CA ASN A 257 -24.51 7.45 -9.02
C ASN A 257 -24.01 8.00 -10.36
N ALA A 258 -23.19 9.06 -10.31
CA ALA A 258 -22.51 9.61 -11.47
C ALA A 258 -21.42 8.69 -12.05
N LYS A 259 -20.99 7.67 -11.29
CA LYS A 259 -19.97 6.68 -11.67
C LYS A 259 -18.54 7.23 -11.72
N PHE A 260 -18.15 7.99 -10.70
CA PHE A 260 -16.74 8.26 -10.45
C PHE A 260 -15.95 6.96 -10.29
N GLU A 261 -14.73 6.92 -10.82
CA GLU A 261 -13.87 5.72 -10.81
C GLU A 261 -13.38 5.42 -9.39
N GLU A 262 -13.04 6.47 -8.63
CA GLU A 262 -12.70 6.36 -7.21
C GLU A 262 -13.49 7.38 -6.38
N ILE A 263 -13.92 6.94 -5.19
CA ILE A 263 -14.57 7.80 -4.21
C ILE A 263 -13.79 7.70 -2.91
N HIS A 264 -13.46 8.83 -2.33
CA HIS A 264 -12.80 8.93 -1.04
C HIS A 264 -13.64 9.76 -0.09
N GLY A 265 -13.34 9.65 1.19
CA GLY A 265 -13.95 10.44 2.24
C GLY A 265 -12.92 11.20 3.03
N TYR A 266 -13.26 12.38 3.54
CA TYR A 266 -12.42 13.05 4.54
C TYR A 266 -13.17 13.34 5.84
N PHE A 267 -12.43 13.25 6.92
CA PHE A 267 -12.89 13.29 8.29
C PHE A 267 -12.19 14.45 9.00
N ILE A 268 -12.95 15.44 9.46
CA ILE A 268 -12.43 16.52 10.30
C ILE A 268 -12.71 16.18 11.77
N PRO A 269 -11.68 15.81 12.55
CA PRO A 269 -11.87 15.47 13.96
C PRO A 269 -12.43 16.64 14.77
N CYS A 270 -13.23 16.34 15.79
CA CYS A 270 -13.54 17.30 16.84
C CYS A 270 -12.90 16.87 18.16
N LEU A 271 -12.07 17.74 18.74
CA LEU A 271 -11.37 17.45 20.00
C LEU A 271 -11.96 18.20 21.21
N SER A 272 -13.10 18.89 21.04
CA SER A 272 -13.85 19.50 22.15
C SER A 272 -14.32 18.44 23.14
N SER A 273 -14.39 18.78 24.43
CA SER A 273 -14.93 17.90 25.48
C SER A 273 -16.40 17.51 25.25
N THR A 274 -17.12 18.26 24.41
CA THR A 274 -18.51 17.98 24.03
C THR A 274 -18.64 16.99 22.85
N CYS A 275 -17.53 16.64 22.20
CA CYS A 275 -17.53 15.77 21.03
C CYS A 275 -17.38 14.30 21.44
N PRO A 276 -17.87 13.35 20.63
CA PRO A 276 -17.66 11.93 20.89
C PRO A 276 -16.16 11.58 20.96
N SER A 277 -15.83 10.42 21.55
CA SER A 277 -14.44 9.93 21.56
C SER A 277 -13.93 9.69 20.12
N ALA A 278 -12.61 9.58 19.93
CA ALA A 278 -12.02 9.26 18.63
C ALA A 278 -12.71 8.03 17.98
N VAL A 279 -12.86 6.96 18.76
CA VAL A 279 -13.55 5.72 18.34
C VAL A 279 -15.01 5.99 17.98
N GLY A 280 -15.73 6.79 18.78
CA GLY A 280 -17.13 7.14 18.53
C GLY A 280 -17.31 7.90 17.22
N GLN A 281 -16.52 8.97 17.02
CA GLN A 281 -16.58 9.78 15.81
C GLN A 281 -16.30 8.94 14.56
N LEU A 282 -15.28 8.07 14.60
CA LEU A 282 -14.95 7.21 13.47
C LEU A 282 -16.05 6.20 13.18
N LYS A 283 -16.60 5.54 14.21
CA LYS A 283 -17.71 4.59 14.02
C LYS A 283 -18.95 5.27 13.44
N GLU A 284 -19.30 6.45 13.90
CA GLU A 284 -20.40 7.25 13.33
C GLU A 284 -20.15 7.57 11.85
N ALA A 285 -18.94 8.04 11.51
CA ALA A 285 -18.54 8.35 10.14
C ALA A 285 -18.65 7.13 9.21
N ILE A 286 -18.04 6.01 9.60
CA ILE A 286 -18.04 4.77 8.79
C ILE A 286 -19.43 4.16 8.70
N ASN A 287 -20.21 4.17 9.79
CA ASN A 287 -21.59 3.70 9.76
C ASN A 287 -22.43 4.52 8.77
N ALA A 288 -22.27 5.84 8.73
CA ALA A 288 -23.01 6.69 7.79
C ALA A 288 -22.66 6.37 6.32
N VAL A 289 -21.37 6.16 6.01
CA VAL A 289 -20.93 5.74 4.67
C VAL A 289 -21.51 4.38 4.29
N ASN A 290 -21.46 3.41 5.21
CA ASN A 290 -22.00 2.07 4.99
C ASN A 290 -23.52 2.08 4.78
N HIS A 291 -24.27 2.88 5.55
CA HIS A 291 -25.72 3.05 5.37
C HIS A 291 -26.07 3.74 4.04
N ALA A 292 -25.18 4.59 3.52
CA ALA A 292 -25.32 5.19 2.20
C ALA A 292 -24.90 4.24 1.05
N GLU A 293 -24.42 3.04 1.38
CA GLU A 293 -23.94 2.01 0.45
C GLU A 293 -22.87 2.54 -0.51
N VAL A 294 -21.97 3.39 -0.01
CA VAL A 294 -20.84 3.92 -0.78
C VAL A 294 -19.57 3.20 -0.38
N LYS A 295 -18.83 2.64 -1.35
CA LYS A 295 -17.46 2.18 -1.13
C LYS A 295 -16.53 3.40 -1.22
N ILE A 296 -15.70 3.60 -0.19
CA ILE A 296 -14.62 4.58 -0.23
C ILE A 296 -13.27 3.87 -0.34
N GLU A 297 -12.35 4.42 -1.13
CA GLU A 297 -10.99 3.89 -1.29
C GLU A 297 -10.10 4.29 -0.11
N HIS A 298 -10.24 5.52 0.41
CA HIS A 298 -9.60 5.96 1.65
C HIS A 298 -10.49 6.88 2.47
N LEU A 299 -10.35 6.80 3.79
CA LEU A 299 -10.75 7.84 4.73
C LEU A 299 -9.55 8.73 5.08
N TRP A 300 -9.60 10.00 4.72
CA TRP A 300 -8.55 10.98 5.00
C TRP A 300 -8.81 11.73 6.31
N VAL A 301 -7.93 11.57 7.30
CA VAL A 301 -7.98 12.32 8.55
C VAL A 301 -7.35 13.69 8.35
N VAL A 302 -8.13 14.75 8.52
CA VAL A 302 -7.66 16.13 8.34
C VAL A 302 -6.85 16.57 9.56
N VAL A 303 -5.54 16.71 9.37
CA VAL A 303 -4.56 17.18 10.37
C VAL A 303 -4.12 18.59 10.00
N GLU A 304 -5.02 19.54 10.16
CA GLU A 304 -4.83 20.96 9.87
C GLU A 304 -5.48 21.83 10.97
N PRO A 305 -4.79 22.87 11.48
CA PRO A 305 -5.40 23.86 12.37
C PRO A 305 -6.50 24.69 11.66
N PRO A 306 -7.47 25.24 12.39
CA PRO A 306 -7.67 25.14 13.84
C PRO A 306 -8.44 23.87 14.25
N GLY A 307 -8.51 23.59 15.56
CA GLY A 307 -9.36 22.51 16.11
C GLY A 307 -8.61 21.35 16.77
N TRP A 308 -7.29 21.35 16.68
CA TRP A 308 -6.40 20.43 17.40
C TRP A 308 -5.97 20.99 18.76
N ASN A 309 -5.58 20.11 19.70
CA ASN A 309 -5.10 20.55 21.01
C ASN A 309 -3.72 21.22 20.89
N SER A 310 -3.35 22.01 21.90
CA SER A 310 -1.97 22.51 22.04
C SER A 310 -0.96 21.41 22.38
N SER A 311 -1.42 20.30 22.97
CA SER A 311 -0.59 19.14 23.29
C SER A 311 -0.41 18.25 22.07
N SER A 312 0.80 18.27 21.49
CA SER A 312 1.16 17.39 20.38
C SER A 312 1.02 15.91 20.74
N ILE A 313 1.40 15.49 21.95
CA ILE A 313 1.26 14.10 22.41
C ILE A 313 -0.20 13.65 22.41
N SER A 314 -1.12 14.50 22.87
CA SER A 314 -2.55 14.18 22.87
C SER A 314 -3.10 14.06 21.45
N ASN A 315 -2.63 14.92 20.53
CA ASN A 315 -3.02 14.85 19.12
C ASN A 315 -2.48 13.57 18.46
N GLN A 316 -1.23 13.20 18.72
CA GLN A 316 -0.62 11.95 18.24
C GLN A 316 -1.42 10.73 18.68
N GLN A 317 -1.79 10.66 19.97
CA GLN A 317 -2.60 9.56 20.52
C GLN A 317 -3.99 9.50 19.88
N PHE A 318 -4.63 10.65 19.66
CA PHE A 318 -5.91 10.72 18.96
C PHE A 318 -5.81 10.16 17.53
N ILE A 319 -4.80 10.61 16.77
CA ILE A 319 -4.58 10.16 15.39
C ILE A 319 -4.31 8.65 15.35
N LEU A 320 -3.42 8.14 16.21
CA LEU A 320 -3.12 6.71 16.32
C LEU A 320 -4.38 5.89 16.61
N THR A 321 -5.25 6.40 17.48
CA THR A 321 -6.53 5.73 17.77
C THR A 321 -7.43 5.67 16.54
N ILE A 322 -7.55 6.76 15.77
CA ILE A 322 -8.35 6.79 14.55
C ILE A 322 -7.80 5.80 13.51
N VAL A 323 -6.49 5.84 13.23
CA VAL A 323 -5.91 4.99 12.18
C VAL A 323 -5.95 3.50 12.54
N HIS A 324 -5.72 3.14 13.81
CA HIS A 324 -5.84 1.74 14.26
C HIS A 324 -7.29 1.23 14.17
N VAL A 325 -8.25 2.01 14.64
CA VAL A 325 -9.66 1.59 14.59
C VAL A 325 -10.18 1.54 13.15
N ALA A 326 -9.71 2.41 12.26
CA ALA A 326 -10.07 2.34 10.84
C ALA A 326 -9.59 1.02 10.22
N MET A 327 -8.36 0.61 10.52
CA MET A 327 -7.83 -0.70 10.10
C MET A 327 -8.62 -1.87 10.69
N ASP A 328 -8.98 -1.83 11.97
CA ASP A 328 -9.83 -2.87 12.61
C ASP A 328 -11.21 -2.98 11.94
N LEU A 329 -11.71 -1.89 11.35
CA LEU A 329 -12.96 -1.85 10.59
C LEU A 329 -12.77 -2.20 9.11
N GLY A 330 -11.56 -2.54 8.67
CA GLY A 330 -11.24 -2.85 7.27
C GLY A 330 -11.30 -1.63 6.35
N VAL A 331 -11.18 -0.42 6.89
CA VAL A 331 -11.20 0.83 6.13
C VAL A 331 -9.78 1.34 5.95
N SER A 332 -9.37 1.52 4.70
CA SER A 332 -8.09 2.17 4.39
C SER A 332 -8.11 3.64 4.81
N VAL A 333 -7.03 4.10 5.44
CA VAL A 333 -6.94 5.42 6.07
C VAL A 333 -5.69 6.16 5.61
N GLY A 334 -5.80 7.46 5.48
CA GLY A 334 -4.68 8.35 5.16
C GLY A 334 -4.75 9.66 5.94
N ILE A 335 -3.70 10.45 5.83
CA ILE A 335 -3.58 11.74 6.50
C ILE A 335 -3.67 12.86 5.46
N TYR A 336 -4.52 13.86 5.70
CA TYR A 336 -4.51 15.11 4.94
C TYR A 336 -3.82 16.21 5.74
N THR A 337 -2.72 16.75 5.20
CA THR A 337 -1.94 17.80 5.87
C THR A 337 -0.92 18.46 4.93
N ASN A 338 -0.12 19.38 5.47
CA ASN A 338 1.12 19.87 4.87
C ASN A 338 2.22 19.91 5.93
N TYR A 339 3.46 20.21 5.51
CA TYR A 339 4.63 20.29 6.40
C TYR A 339 4.35 21.11 7.66
N ASN A 340 3.93 22.37 7.49
CA ASN A 340 3.74 23.30 8.60
C ASN A 340 2.62 22.84 9.54
N ASN A 341 1.49 22.40 8.98
CA ASN A 341 0.35 21.91 9.74
C ASN A 341 0.71 20.67 10.54
N TRP A 342 1.44 19.72 9.94
CA TRP A 342 1.92 18.53 10.62
C TRP A 342 2.80 18.90 11.82
N GLN A 343 3.82 19.73 11.59
CA GLN A 343 4.73 20.16 12.66
C GLN A 343 3.98 20.88 13.79
N ASN A 344 3.01 21.73 13.46
CA ASN A 344 2.24 22.48 14.43
C ASN A 344 1.29 21.60 15.25
N VAL A 345 0.69 20.57 14.64
CA VAL A 345 -0.31 19.73 15.31
C VAL A 345 0.33 18.59 16.09
N VAL A 346 1.31 17.90 15.49
CA VAL A 346 1.86 16.66 16.06
C VAL A 346 3.36 16.74 16.36
N GLY A 347 4.03 17.83 16.00
CA GLY A 347 5.46 18.01 16.26
C GLY A 347 6.36 17.47 15.16
N ALA A 348 7.46 18.18 14.91
CA ALA A 348 8.32 17.97 13.74
C ALA A 348 8.98 16.58 13.63
N ASN A 349 9.27 15.95 14.76
CA ASN A 349 9.98 14.68 14.80
C ASN A 349 9.03 13.47 14.88
N TRP A 350 7.71 13.70 14.94
CA TRP A 350 6.77 12.59 15.01
C TRP A 350 6.50 12.01 13.63
N ASN A 351 6.72 10.72 13.51
CA ASN A 351 6.53 9.95 12.29
C ASN A 351 5.55 8.79 12.49
N GLY A 352 4.72 8.77 13.54
CA GLY A 352 3.89 7.61 13.89
C GLY A 352 2.79 7.22 12.89
N THR A 353 2.70 7.92 11.75
CA THR A 353 1.77 7.58 10.66
C THR A 353 2.45 7.48 9.29
N PHE A 354 3.77 7.33 9.26
CA PHE A 354 4.56 7.30 8.03
C PHE A 354 4.18 6.17 7.06
N ASP A 355 3.58 5.08 7.57
CA ASP A 355 3.11 3.94 6.80
C ASP A 355 1.71 4.14 6.18
N TYR A 356 1.02 5.24 6.51
CA TYR A 356 -0.31 5.55 5.95
C TYR A 356 -0.20 6.49 4.75
N ALA A 357 -1.20 6.45 3.86
CA ALA A 357 -1.24 7.31 2.70
C ALA A 357 -1.25 8.81 3.09
N LEU A 358 -0.61 9.64 2.27
CA LEU A 358 -0.56 11.10 2.49
C LEU A 358 -1.31 11.84 1.38
N TRP A 359 -2.31 12.61 1.76
CA TRP A 359 -2.94 13.63 0.93
C TRP A 359 -2.32 14.98 1.27
N TRP A 360 -1.34 15.37 0.46
CA TRP A 360 -0.53 16.55 0.68
C TRP A 360 -1.20 17.80 0.11
N LYS A 361 -1.31 18.84 0.95
CA LYS A 361 -1.84 20.15 0.57
C LYS A 361 -0.71 21.11 0.16
N SER A 362 -0.72 21.56 -1.09
CA SER A 362 0.19 22.62 -1.57
C SER A 362 -0.35 23.29 -2.83
N TYR A 363 -0.78 24.55 -2.76
CA TYR A 363 -1.32 25.25 -3.93
C TYR A 363 -0.23 25.82 -4.86
N ASN A 364 0.52 24.92 -5.50
CA ASN A 364 1.58 25.27 -6.46
C ASN A 364 1.09 25.34 -7.92
N GLY A 365 -0.16 24.94 -8.18
CA GLY A 365 -0.78 24.92 -9.52
C GLY A 365 -0.32 23.79 -10.45
N VAL A 366 0.53 22.87 -9.97
CA VAL A 366 1.12 21.80 -10.79
C VAL A 366 0.50 20.44 -10.44
N PRO A 367 -0.15 19.75 -11.40
CA PRO A 367 -0.75 18.44 -11.18
C PRO A 367 0.31 17.33 -11.23
N ASP A 368 1.17 17.28 -10.22
CA ASP A 368 2.14 16.20 -9.99
C ASP A 368 2.28 15.91 -8.48
N LEU A 369 3.18 15.01 -8.09
CA LEU A 369 3.49 14.71 -6.67
C LEU A 369 4.85 15.27 -6.20
N ASN A 370 5.61 15.91 -7.10
CA ASN A 370 7.04 16.17 -6.89
C ASN A 370 7.36 17.65 -6.77
N THR A 371 6.64 18.51 -7.50
CA THR A 371 6.96 19.93 -7.59
C THR A 371 6.74 20.60 -6.24
N GLY A 372 7.82 21.02 -5.58
CA GLY A 372 7.74 21.67 -4.26
C GLY A 372 7.47 20.71 -3.10
N TRP A 373 7.50 19.39 -3.33
CA TRP A 373 7.42 18.40 -2.27
C TRP A 373 8.73 18.35 -1.45
N VAL A 374 8.58 18.25 -0.13
CA VAL A 374 9.69 18.02 0.80
C VAL A 374 9.26 16.96 1.81
N PRO A 375 10.04 15.89 2.06
CA PRO A 375 9.72 14.86 3.04
C PRO A 375 9.47 15.42 4.46
N PHE A 376 8.43 14.93 5.14
CA PHE A 376 8.14 15.20 6.55
C PHE A 376 7.30 14.10 7.16
N GLY A 377 7.22 14.04 8.49
CA GLY A 377 6.38 13.05 9.18
C GLY A 377 6.72 11.59 8.88
N GLY A 378 7.90 11.33 8.30
CA GLY A 378 8.33 10.02 7.81
C GLY A 378 7.90 9.67 6.38
N TRP A 379 7.01 10.46 5.76
CA TRP A 379 6.66 10.34 4.34
C TRP A 379 7.80 10.88 3.48
N ILE A 380 8.14 10.15 2.42
CA ILE A 380 9.12 10.61 1.43
C ILE A 380 8.48 10.87 0.06
N SER A 381 7.21 10.50 -0.13
CA SER A 381 6.36 10.90 -1.26
C SER A 381 4.89 10.97 -0.80
N PRO A 382 4.07 11.86 -1.39
CA PRO A 382 2.62 11.89 -1.15
C PRO A 382 1.88 10.90 -2.05
N THR A 383 0.69 10.47 -1.63
CA THR A 383 -0.22 9.64 -2.44
C THR A 383 -1.13 10.50 -3.31
N ILE A 384 -1.66 11.58 -2.75
CA ILE A 384 -2.49 12.58 -3.44
C ILE A 384 -1.91 13.96 -3.16
N HIS A 385 -1.96 14.84 -4.14
CA HIS A 385 -1.58 16.24 -4.00
C HIS A 385 -2.75 17.18 -4.33
N GLN A 386 -3.18 17.99 -3.36
CA GLN A 386 -4.14 19.08 -3.56
C GLN A 386 -3.39 20.33 -4.05
N TYR A 387 -3.42 20.56 -5.37
CA TYR A 387 -2.50 21.49 -6.04
C TYR A 387 -3.10 22.86 -6.38
N SER A 388 -4.42 23.02 -6.35
CA SER A 388 -5.07 24.32 -6.59
C SER A 388 -6.53 24.36 -6.14
N GLU A 389 -7.04 25.56 -5.89
CA GLU A 389 -8.47 25.85 -5.80
C GLU A 389 -9.00 26.29 -7.17
N SER A 390 -10.25 25.94 -7.48
CA SER A 390 -10.90 26.39 -8.71
C SER A 390 -12.41 26.43 -8.59
N THR A 391 -13.07 26.97 -9.62
CA THR A 391 -14.49 26.74 -9.83
C THR A 391 -14.65 25.99 -11.14
N GLN A 392 -15.15 24.76 -11.07
CA GLN A 392 -15.36 23.90 -12.23
C GLN A 392 -16.81 23.46 -12.25
N CYS A 393 -17.44 23.52 -13.43
CA CYS A 393 -18.87 23.21 -13.58
C CYS A 393 -19.77 23.99 -12.60
N GLY A 394 -19.41 25.24 -12.27
CA GLY A 394 -20.17 26.08 -11.33
C GLY A 394 -20.03 25.73 -9.85
N VAL A 395 -19.17 24.78 -9.49
CA VAL A 395 -18.91 24.34 -8.12
C VAL A 395 -17.51 24.78 -7.70
N LYS A 396 -17.38 25.33 -6.49
CA LYS A 396 -16.06 25.57 -5.88
C LYS A 396 -15.45 24.23 -5.47
N THR A 397 -14.29 23.94 -6.04
CA THR A 397 -13.59 22.67 -5.83
C THR A 397 -12.12 22.93 -5.55
N ASN A 398 -11.52 22.05 -4.77
CA ASN A 398 -10.08 21.87 -4.80
C ASN A 398 -9.75 20.83 -5.86
N LYS A 399 -8.65 21.04 -6.60
CA LYS A 399 -8.13 20.08 -7.56
C LYS A 399 -7.06 19.23 -6.91
N ASN A 400 -7.18 17.93 -7.16
CA ASN A 400 -6.31 16.91 -6.62
C ASN A 400 -5.67 16.13 -7.76
N TYR A 401 -4.42 15.72 -7.57
CA TYR A 401 -3.68 14.82 -8.46
C TYR A 401 -3.31 13.55 -7.71
N LYS A 402 -3.51 12.40 -8.34
CA LYS A 402 -3.09 11.09 -7.86
C LYS A 402 -2.25 10.44 -8.96
N ALA A 403 -1.06 9.94 -8.61
CA ALA A 403 -0.33 9.08 -9.53
C ALA A 403 -0.99 7.69 -9.56
N GLY A 404 -1.10 7.10 -10.75
CA GLY A 404 -1.60 5.73 -10.92
C GLY A 404 -0.57 4.68 -10.54
#